data_AF-A0A7C0YS43-F1
#
_entry.id   AF-A0A7C0YS43-F1
#
_cell.length_a   1.000
_cell.length_b   1.000
_cell.length_c   1.000
_cell.angle_alpha   90.00
_cell.angle_beta   90.00
_cell.angle_gamma   90.00
#
_symmetry.space_group_name_H-M   'P 1'
#
loop_
_entity.id
_entity.type
_entity.pdbx_description
1 polymer ?
#
loop_
_entity_poly.entity_id
_entity_poly.type
_entity_poly.pdbx_seq_one_letter_code
_entity_poly.pdbx_strand_id
1 'polypeptide(L)'
;MKKMMQKIKFRPSSHSTDCTLVAILPNKKKAEQLTLQLEELIAKEIEKPSNDWEFPEVTTVKNRLLITINTNDTGSLRLLEKRLKPHATKLELHTCYREIEITIPIPEKATIQILPLLLPKEQWTILKYLLKNSEVKITKHKIKILYRGSEQTIRDPKTGETKSLVTLIKEQTNWKIKYLYRAEDRWIEQLKKLNLLKPT
;
A
#
# COMPACT_ATOMS: atom_id res chain seq x y z
N MET A 1 28.68 4.75 35.39
CA MET A 1 28.02 5.55 34.35
C MET A 1 26.83 4.76 33.77
N LYS A 2 25.60 5.10 34.13
CA LYS A 2 24.37 4.46 33.59
C LYS A 2 24.08 5.08 32.22
N LYS A 3 24.19 4.29 31.13
CA LYS A 3 23.64 4.67 29.82
C LYS A 3 22.11 4.78 29.97
N MET A 4 21.58 6.00 29.94
CA MET A 4 20.16 6.22 29.72
C MET A 4 19.84 5.68 28.33
N MET A 5 19.18 4.52 28.28
CA MET A 5 18.43 4.12 27.09
C MET A 5 17.33 5.16 26.90
N GLN A 6 17.57 6.13 26.02
CA GLN A 6 16.50 6.95 25.48
C GLN A 6 15.52 5.97 24.82
N LYS A 7 14.42 5.69 25.52
CA LYS A 7 13.23 5.09 24.91
C LYS A 7 12.88 5.98 23.72
N ILE A 8 13.15 5.50 22.50
CA ILE A 8 12.53 6.06 21.30
C ILE A 8 11.03 5.90 21.52
N LYS A 9 10.37 6.98 21.92
CA LYS A 9 8.92 7.04 22.06
C LYS A 9 8.38 7.04 20.63
N PHE A 10 8.06 5.86 20.12
CA PHE A 10 7.25 5.71 18.93
C PHE A 10 5.91 6.41 19.20
N ARG A 11 5.74 7.61 18.68
CA ARG A 11 4.42 8.19 18.49
C ARG A 11 4.05 7.85 17.05
N PRO A 12 3.07 6.96 16.80
CA PRO A 12 2.33 7.08 15.55
C PRO A 12 1.71 8.46 15.62
N SER A 13 2.33 9.45 14.97
CA SER A 13 1.84 10.81 15.07
C SER A 13 0.45 10.79 14.44
N SER A 14 -0.58 11.17 15.21
CA SER A 14 -1.98 11.21 14.78
C SER A 14 -2.26 12.21 13.64
N HIS A 15 -1.21 12.70 12.98
CA HIS A 15 -1.24 13.74 11.95
C HIS A 15 -0.35 13.43 10.72
N SER A 16 0.46 12.37 10.72
CA SER A 16 1.19 11.93 9.53
C SER A 16 0.34 10.95 8.73
N THR A 17 -0.18 11.36 7.59
CA THR A 17 -0.80 10.43 6.64
C THR A 17 0.30 9.96 5.70
N ASP A 18 0.51 8.65 5.58
CA ASP A 18 1.40 8.13 4.53
C ASP A 18 0.70 8.33 3.18
N CYS A 19 1.23 9.21 2.34
CA CYS A 19 0.79 9.35 0.97
C CYS A 19 1.71 8.59 0.04
N THR A 20 1.14 8.02 -1.02
CA THR A 20 1.88 7.41 -2.11
C THR A 20 1.36 7.98 -3.42
N LEU A 21 2.23 8.70 -4.10
CA LEU A 21 2.00 9.14 -5.47
C LEU A 21 2.36 8.00 -6.41
N VAL A 22 1.40 7.53 -7.18
CA VAL A 22 1.53 6.42 -8.12
C VAL A 22 1.48 6.98 -9.53
N ALA A 23 2.60 6.93 -10.24
CA ALA A 23 2.71 7.29 -11.64
C ALA A 23 2.77 6.03 -12.51
N ILE A 24 1.80 5.86 -13.41
CA ILE A 24 1.82 4.81 -14.44
C ILE A 24 2.53 5.38 -15.67
N LEU A 25 3.63 4.76 -16.06
CA LEU A 25 4.46 5.19 -17.18
C LEU A 25 4.25 4.28 -18.41
N PRO A 26 4.58 4.74 -19.62
CA PRO A 26 4.35 3.99 -20.86
C PRO A 26 5.04 2.63 -20.89
N ASN A 27 6.22 2.53 -20.25
CA ASN A 27 6.99 1.29 -20.19
C ASN A 27 7.97 1.29 -19.01
N LYS A 28 8.51 0.10 -18.72
CA LYS A 28 9.48 -0.13 -17.64
C LYS A 28 10.76 0.71 -17.78
N LYS A 29 11.30 0.83 -19.00
CA LYS A 29 12.53 1.60 -19.26
C LYS A 29 12.37 3.08 -18.88
N LYS A 30 11.21 3.67 -19.18
CA LYS A 30 10.91 5.06 -18.79
C LYS A 30 10.76 5.21 -17.28
N ALA A 31 10.22 4.19 -16.60
CA ALA A 31 10.12 4.15 -15.14
C ALA A 31 11.49 4.11 -14.47
N GLU A 32 12.40 3.26 -14.93
CA GLU A 32 13.76 3.18 -14.41
C GLU A 32 14.52 4.50 -14.64
N GLN A 33 14.42 5.09 -15.83
CA GLN A 33 15.03 6.40 -16.12
C GLN A 33 14.51 7.52 -15.22
N LEU A 34 13.18 7.60 -15.01
CA LEU A 34 12.59 8.61 -14.15
C LEU A 34 12.89 8.37 -12.67
N THR A 35 13.09 7.12 -12.26
CA THR A 35 13.47 6.79 -10.88
C THR A 35 14.78 7.48 -10.51
N LEU A 36 15.82 7.29 -11.33
CA LEU A 36 17.14 7.88 -11.10
C LEU A 36 17.07 9.43 -11.08
N GLN A 37 16.32 10.02 -12.01
CA GLN A 37 16.15 11.48 -12.06
C GLN A 37 15.43 12.04 -10.84
N LEU A 38 14.44 11.30 -10.31
CA LEU A 38 13.69 11.72 -9.14
C LEU A 38 14.49 11.53 -7.86
N GLU A 39 15.24 10.43 -7.73
CA GLU A 39 16.17 10.22 -6.61
C GLU A 39 17.20 11.36 -6.54
N GLU A 40 17.79 11.76 -7.68
CA GLU A 40 18.69 12.91 -7.75
C GLU A 40 18.01 14.22 -7.37
N LEU A 41 16.79 14.47 -7.86
CA LEU A 41 16.03 15.68 -7.57
C LEU A 41 15.69 15.75 -6.08
N ILE A 42 15.23 14.65 -5.50
CA ILE A 42 14.92 14.53 -4.07
C ILE A 42 16.18 14.81 -3.24
N ALA A 43 17.34 14.29 -3.63
CA ALA A 43 18.59 14.54 -2.93
C ALA A 43 19.09 16.00 -3.04
N LYS A 44 18.73 16.72 -4.12
CA LYS A 44 19.22 18.08 -4.41
C LYS A 44 18.27 19.19 -3.94
N GLU A 45 16.97 19.01 -4.13
CA GLU A 45 15.96 20.08 -4.00
C GLU A 45 15.09 19.95 -2.74
N ILE A 46 15.04 18.78 -2.12
CA ILE A 46 14.31 18.58 -0.87
C ILE A 46 15.32 18.74 0.26
N GLU A 47 15.22 19.83 1.03
CA GLU A 47 16.08 20.02 2.20
C GLU A 47 15.95 18.84 3.16
N LYS A 48 17.05 18.43 3.79
CA LYS A 48 17.02 17.40 4.85
C LYS A 48 15.96 17.80 5.86
N PRO A 49 14.89 17.01 6.01
CA PRO A 49 13.92 17.34 7.03
C PRO A 49 14.59 17.35 8.41
N SER A 50 14.16 18.30 9.26
CA SER A 50 14.41 18.26 10.70
C SER A 50 14.08 16.86 11.22
N ASN A 51 14.79 16.38 12.25
CA ASN A 51 14.86 15.00 12.81
C ASN A 51 13.64 14.05 12.82
N ASP A 52 12.45 14.50 12.44
CA ASP A 52 11.19 13.75 12.42
C ASP A 52 10.66 13.41 11.01
N TRP A 53 11.40 13.70 9.93
CA TRP A 53 10.90 13.41 8.58
C TRP A 53 11.88 12.65 7.69
N GLU A 54 11.32 12.02 6.67
CA GLU A 54 12.04 11.18 5.73
C GLU A 54 11.94 11.76 4.33
N PHE A 55 13.01 11.59 3.56
CA PHE A 55 12.99 11.91 2.14
C PHE A 55 11.93 11.08 1.41
N PRO A 56 11.23 11.67 0.43
CA PRO A 56 10.46 10.87 -0.51
C PRO A 56 11.33 9.76 -1.09
N GLU A 57 10.80 8.54 -1.15
CA GLU A 57 11.53 7.42 -1.73
C GLU A 57 10.77 6.90 -2.94
N VAL A 58 11.50 6.69 -4.01
CA VAL A 58 10.99 6.25 -5.29
C VAL A 58 11.17 4.75 -5.42
N THR A 59 10.10 4.04 -5.74
CA THR A 59 10.12 2.59 -5.97
C THR A 59 9.49 2.29 -7.31
N THR A 60 10.20 1.54 -8.16
CA THR A 60 9.66 1.13 -9.47
C THR A 60 9.17 -0.31 -9.44
N VAL A 61 7.91 -0.50 -9.85
CA VAL A 61 7.26 -1.81 -9.99
C VAL A 61 6.72 -1.93 -11.41
N LYS A 62 7.42 -2.70 -12.25
CA LYS A 62 7.14 -2.81 -13.69
C LYS A 62 7.22 -1.43 -14.37
N ASN A 63 6.12 -0.94 -14.93
CA ASN A 63 6.02 0.39 -15.55
C ASN A 63 5.43 1.44 -14.60
N ARG A 64 5.29 1.13 -13.31
CA ARG A 64 4.74 2.05 -12.31
C ARG A 64 5.84 2.55 -11.40
N LEU A 65 5.76 3.83 -11.07
CA LEU A 65 6.65 4.51 -10.16
C LEU A 65 5.83 4.94 -8.94
N LEU A 66 6.22 4.45 -7.78
CA LEU A 66 5.57 4.65 -6.49
C LEU A 66 6.47 5.61 -5.70
N ILE A 67 5.96 6.79 -5.33
CA ILE A 67 6.68 7.74 -4.49
C ILE A 67 5.95 7.87 -3.17
N THR A 68 6.56 7.38 -2.10
CA THR A 68 6.01 7.47 -0.75
C THR A 68 6.47 8.77 -0.10
N ILE A 69 5.54 9.53 0.47
CA ILE A 69 5.76 10.84 1.07
C ILE A 69 4.96 10.91 2.38
N ASN A 70 5.58 11.40 3.44
CA ASN A 70 4.87 11.71 4.68
C ASN A 70 4.25 13.12 4.58
N THR A 71 2.92 13.23 4.71
CA THR A 71 2.08 14.31 4.14
C THR A 71 2.21 15.73 4.67
N ASN A 72 3.01 15.99 5.69
CA ASN A 72 3.05 17.35 6.24
C ASN A 72 3.81 18.34 5.32
N ASP A 73 4.39 17.88 4.20
CA ASP A 73 5.07 18.70 3.20
C ASP A 73 4.32 18.69 1.84
N THR A 74 3.40 19.64 1.69
CA THR A 74 2.66 19.85 0.43
C THR A 74 3.51 20.46 -0.69
N GLY A 75 4.68 21.03 -0.38
CA GLY A 75 5.60 21.63 -1.34
C GLY A 75 6.29 20.55 -2.18
N SER A 76 6.86 19.55 -1.51
CA SER A 76 7.50 18.40 -2.16
C SER A 76 6.53 17.60 -3.04
N LEU A 77 5.27 17.41 -2.59
CA LEU A 77 4.26 16.73 -3.40
C LEU A 77 3.99 17.46 -4.72
N ARG A 78 3.80 18.79 -4.69
CA ARG A 78 3.54 19.60 -5.89
C ARG A 78 4.71 19.59 -6.87
N LEU A 79 5.95 19.61 -6.37
CA LEU A 79 7.15 19.52 -7.18
C LEU A 79 7.22 18.18 -7.93
N LEU A 80 7.01 17.08 -7.21
CA LEU A 80 7.02 15.73 -7.77
C LEU A 80 5.88 15.52 -8.77
N GLU A 81 4.67 16.02 -8.49
CA GLU A 81 3.56 15.99 -9.43
C GLU A 81 3.86 16.75 -10.72
N LYS A 82 4.40 17.97 -10.64
CA LYS A 82 4.80 18.76 -11.81
C LYS A 82 5.83 18.02 -12.66
N ARG A 83 6.78 17.32 -12.04
CA ARG A 83 7.81 16.55 -12.73
C ARG A 83 7.27 15.30 -13.40
N LEU A 84 6.31 14.62 -12.78
CA LEU A 84 5.76 13.35 -13.25
C LEU A 84 4.67 13.51 -14.31
N LYS A 85 3.82 14.55 -14.19
CA LYS A 85 2.64 14.76 -15.05
C LYS A 85 2.93 14.72 -16.56
N PRO A 86 4.04 15.26 -17.08
CA PRO A 86 4.36 15.20 -18.52
C PRO A 86 4.73 13.80 -19.03
N HIS A 87 5.09 12.88 -18.13
CA HIS A 87 5.58 11.55 -18.49
C HIS A 87 4.62 10.43 -18.12
N ALA A 88 3.71 10.69 -17.17
CA ALA A 88 2.75 9.72 -16.67
C ALA A 88 1.54 9.60 -17.60
N THR A 89 1.20 8.36 -17.95
CA THR A 89 -0.09 8.02 -18.57
C THR A 89 -1.25 8.17 -17.57
N LYS A 90 -0.96 7.94 -16.29
CA LYS A 90 -1.89 8.13 -15.18
C LYS A 90 -1.10 8.51 -13.94
N LEU A 91 -1.64 9.43 -13.14
CA LEU A 91 -1.06 9.87 -11.88
C LEU A 91 -2.14 9.83 -10.81
N GLU A 92 -1.90 9.10 -9.73
CA GLU A 92 -2.87 8.91 -8.65
C GLU A 92 -2.21 9.14 -7.29
N LEU A 93 -2.90 9.84 -6.39
CA LEU A 93 -2.46 10.02 -5.01
C LEU A 93 -3.27 9.11 -4.11
N HIS A 94 -2.59 8.33 -3.29
CA HIS A 94 -3.19 7.37 -2.38
C HIS A 94 -2.75 7.61 -0.95
N THR A 95 -3.70 7.63 -0.02
CA THR A 95 -3.41 7.51 1.42
C THR A 95 -3.28 6.04 1.81
N CYS A 96 -2.26 5.69 2.59
CA CYS A 96 -2.01 4.33 3.09
C CYS A 96 -2.02 3.27 1.95
N TYR A 97 -1.28 3.53 0.88
CA TYR A 97 -1.26 2.65 -0.30
C TYR A 97 -0.75 1.25 0.01
N ARG A 98 -1.46 0.24 -0.51
CA ARG A 98 -1.14 -1.18 -0.32
C ARG A 98 -1.32 -1.95 -1.63
N GLU A 99 -0.45 -2.92 -1.85
CA GLU A 99 -0.62 -3.96 -2.85
C GLU A 99 -0.73 -5.33 -2.16
N ILE A 100 -1.87 -5.99 -2.34
CA ILE A 100 -2.21 -7.23 -1.65
C ILE A 100 -2.70 -8.25 -2.67
N GLU A 101 -2.07 -9.43 -2.70
CA GLU A 101 -2.60 -10.60 -3.38
C GLU A 101 -3.43 -11.43 -2.39
N ILE A 102 -4.69 -11.67 -2.74
CA ILE A 102 -5.65 -12.46 -1.95
C ILE A 102 -6.01 -13.68 -2.79
N THR A 103 -5.81 -14.87 -2.24
CA THR A 103 -6.23 -16.13 -2.86
C THR A 103 -7.35 -16.75 -2.04
N ILE A 104 -8.51 -16.92 -2.67
CA ILE A 104 -9.73 -17.42 -2.06
C ILE A 104 -10.04 -18.78 -2.69
N PRO A 105 -10.10 -19.87 -1.91
CA PRO A 105 -10.49 -21.17 -2.43
C PRO A 105 -11.97 -21.16 -2.83
N ILE A 106 -12.29 -21.80 -3.96
CA ILE A 106 -13.66 -22.04 -4.41
C ILE A 106 -13.95 -23.54 -4.26
N PRO A 107 -15.09 -23.94 -3.67
CA PRO A 107 -15.51 -25.35 -3.64
C PRO A 107 -15.53 -25.95 -5.06
N GLU A 108 -15.11 -27.21 -5.23
CA GLU A 108 -14.87 -27.82 -6.56
C GLU A 108 -16.06 -27.79 -7.53
N LYS A 109 -17.28 -27.66 -7.02
CA LYS A 109 -18.53 -27.60 -7.79
C LYS A 109 -19.18 -26.23 -7.81
N ALA A 110 -18.56 -25.22 -7.19
CA ALA A 110 -19.12 -23.88 -7.10
C ALA A 110 -18.64 -22.97 -8.24
N THR A 111 -19.59 -22.32 -8.90
CA THR A 111 -19.31 -21.20 -9.81
C THR A 111 -19.38 -19.88 -9.04
N ILE A 112 -18.78 -18.82 -9.58
CA ILE A 112 -18.82 -17.49 -8.96
C ILE A 112 -20.26 -17.00 -8.74
N GLN A 113 -21.15 -17.36 -9.64
CA GLN A 113 -22.55 -16.94 -9.60
C GLN A 113 -23.29 -17.49 -8.37
N ILE A 114 -22.84 -18.63 -7.81
CA ILE A 114 -23.46 -19.24 -6.62
C ILE A 114 -22.71 -18.93 -5.33
N LEU A 115 -21.54 -18.28 -5.38
CA LEU A 115 -20.82 -17.83 -4.18
C LEU A 115 -21.64 -16.94 -3.23
N PRO A 116 -22.56 -16.05 -3.69
CA PRO A 116 -23.42 -15.31 -2.78
C PRO A 116 -24.31 -16.20 -1.89
N LEU A 117 -24.61 -17.42 -2.34
CA LEU A 117 -25.46 -18.38 -1.61
C LEU A 117 -24.65 -19.27 -0.67
N LEU A 118 -23.36 -19.44 -0.96
CA LEU A 118 -22.47 -20.35 -0.21
C LEU A 118 -21.65 -19.63 0.86
N LEU A 119 -21.36 -18.34 0.67
CA LEU A 119 -20.54 -17.57 1.59
C LEU A 119 -21.42 -16.83 2.60
N PRO A 120 -20.96 -16.69 3.86
CA PRO A 120 -21.56 -15.77 4.81
C PRO A 120 -21.70 -14.36 4.20
N LYS A 121 -22.76 -13.64 4.57
CA LYS A 121 -23.05 -12.29 4.07
C LYS A 121 -21.86 -11.33 4.20
N GLU A 122 -21.10 -11.46 5.29
CA GLU A 122 -19.88 -10.72 5.56
C GLU A 122 -18.78 -10.99 4.52
N GLN A 123 -18.43 -12.26 4.34
CA GLN A 123 -17.47 -12.71 3.32
C GLN A 123 -17.87 -12.28 1.92
N TRP A 124 -19.16 -12.43 1.58
CA TRP A 124 -19.66 -12.00 0.28
C TRP A 124 -19.57 -10.49 0.07
N THR A 125 -19.80 -9.68 1.12
CA THR A 125 -19.71 -8.22 1.03
C THR A 125 -18.27 -7.78 0.71
N ILE A 126 -17.30 -8.36 1.42
CA ILE A 126 -15.87 -8.10 1.18
C ILE A 126 -15.47 -8.58 -0.22
N LEU A 127 -15.85 -9.81 -0.59
CA LEU A 127 -15.55 -10.37 -1.90
C LEU A 127 -16.15 -9.56 -3.04
N LYS A 128 -17.41 -9.12 -2.91
CA LYS A 128 -18.09 -8.28 -3.90
C LYS A 128 -17.36 -6.95 -4.10
N TYR A 129 -16.89 -6.32 -3.02
CA TYR A 129 -16.09 -5.12 -3.09
C TYR A 129 -14.78 -5.38 -3.87
N LEU A 130 -14.07 -6.45 -3.52
CA LEU A 130 -12.80 -6.82 -4.15
C LEU A 130 -12.97 -7.17 -5.63
N LEU A 131 -14.02 -7.91 -6.01
CA LEU A 131 -14.29 -8.27 -7.39
C LEU A 131 -14.55 -7.05 -8.29
N LYS A 132 -15.10 -5.96 -7.72
CA LYS A 132 -15.40 -4.74 -8.47
C LYS A 132 -14.19 -3.80 -8.60
N ASN A 133 -13.32 -3.77 -7.59
CA ASN A 133 -12.28 -2.74 -7.46
C ASN A 133 -10.85 -3.30 -7.56
N SER A 134 -10.66 -4.49 -8.11
CA SER A 134 -9.33 -5.14 -8.17
C SER A 134 -9.13 -5.94 -9.44
N GLU A 135 -7.87 -6.26 -9.73
CA GLU A 135 -7.55 -7.23 -10.77
C GLU A 135 -7.90 -8.62 -10.29
N VAL A 136 -8.69 -9.36 -11.07
CA VAL A 136 -9.20 -10.67 -10.69
C VAL A 136 -8.80 -11.70 -11.73
N LYS A 137 -8.22 -12.80 -11.26
CA LYS A 137 -7.97 -14.01 -12.04
C LYS A 137 -8.69 -15.19 -11.42
N ILE A 138 -9.64 -15.74 -12.17
CA ILE A 138 -10.47 -16.85 -11.72
C ILE A 138 -9.93 -18.14 -12.33
N THR A 139 -9.81 -19.16 -11.50
CA THR A 139 -9.52 -20.53 -11.93
C THR A 139 -10.52 -21.48 -11.28
N LYS A 140 -10.60 -22.72 -11.77
CA LYS A 140 -11.62 -23.70 -11.38
C LYS A 140 -11.81 -23.86 -9.85
N HIS A 141 -10.74 -23.71 -9.07
CA HIS A 141 -10.74 -23.97 -7.62
C HIS A 141 -10.29 -22.78 -6.76
N LYS A 142 -10.05 -21.61 -7.37
CA LYS A 142 -9.60 -20.42 -6.62
C LYS A 142 -9.82 -19.13 -7.38
N ILE A 143 -10.13 -18.07 -6.64
CA ILE A 143 -10.08 -16.68 -7.08
C ILE A 143 -8.76 -16.09 -6.59
N LYS A 144 -7.97 -15.55 -7.50
CA LYS A 144 -6.85 -14.68 -7.18
C LYS A 144 -7.26 -13.23 -7.42
N ILE A 145 -7.09 -12.41 -6.40
CA ILE A 145 -7.42 -10.98 -6.42
C ILE A 145 -6.15 -10.22 -6.12
N LEU A 146 -5.86 -9.22 -6.93
CA LEU A 146 -4.76 -8.29 -6.72
C LEU A 146 -5.33 -6.90 -6.46
N TYR A 147 -5.42 -6.55 -5.18
CA TYR A 147 -5.85 -5.26 -4.71
C TYR A 147 -4.69 -4.28 -4.72
N ARG A 148 -4.91 -3.09 -5.29
CA ARG A 148 -3.94 -2.00 -5.30
C ARG A 148 -4.66 -0.68 -5.06
N GLY A 149 -4.31 0.02 -4.00
CA GLY A 149 -4.92 1.31 -3.69
C GLY A 149 -4.81 1.68 -2.23
N SER A 150 -5.51 2.75 -1.88
CA SER A 150 -5.60 3.26 -0.52
C SER A 150 -6.24 2.24 0.43
N GLU A 151 -5.97 2.38 1.72
CA GLU A 151 -6.78 1.69 2.72
C GLU A 151 -8.25 2.15 2.58
N GLN A 152 -9.18 1.20 2.61
CA GLN A 152 -10.62 1.45 2.45
C GLN A 152 -11.33 1.00 3.71
N THR A 153 -12.45 1.64 4.02
CA THR A 153 -13.30 1.20 5.11
C THR A 153 -14.61 0.66 4.56
N ILE A 154 -15.07 -0.45 5.14
CA ILE A 154 -16.31 -1.12 4.79
C ILE A 154 -17.13 -1.26 6.06
N ARG A 155 -18.43 -1.03 5.93
CA ARG A 155 -19.38 -1.30 7.01
C ARG A 155 -19.51 -2.80 7.19
N ASP A 156 -19.08 -3.31 8.34
CA ASP A 156 -19.21 -4.69 8.74
C ASP A 156 -20.71 -5.04 8.79
N PRO A 157 -21.20 -6.00 7.97
CA PRO A 157 -22.61 -6.37 7.97
C PRO A 157 -23.03 -7.17 9.21
N LYS A 158 -22.09 -7.66 10.04
CA LYS A 158 -22.34 -8.38 11.28
C LYS A 158 -22.48 -7.43 12.47
N THR A 159 -21.54 -6.50 12.63
CA THR A 159 -21.54 -5.56 13.78
C THR A 159 -22.16 -4.20 13.44
N GLY A 160 -22.28 -3.86 12.16
CA GLY A 160 -22.74 -2.56 11.69
C GLY A 160 -21.68 -1.46 11.77
N GLU A 161 -20.50 -1.75 12.32
CA GLU A 161 -19.38 -0.82 12.50
C GLU A 161 -18.59 -0.62 11.21
N THR A 162 -17.94 0.53 11.07
CA THR A 162 -17.02 0.79 9.97
C THR A 162 -15.64 0.23 10.31
N LYS A 163 -15.18 -0.78 9.57
CA LYS A 163 -13.88 -1.42 9.75
C LYS A 163 -12.99 -1.25 8.52
N SER A 164 -11.68 -1.28 8.72
CA SER A 164 -10.70 -1.35 7.62
C SER A 164 -10.92 -2.63 6.80
N LEU A 165 -10.87 -2.50 5.47
CA LEU A 165 -10.95 -3.61 4.52
C LEU A 165 -9.86 -4.64 4.83
N VAL A 166 -8.65 -4.19 5.14
CA VAL A 166 -7.55 -5.11 5.49
C VAL A 166 -7.82 -5.86 6.79
N THR A 167 -8.39 -5.22 7.81
CA THR A 167 -8.81 -5.91 9.04
C THR A 167 -9.83 -7.00 8.72
N LEU A 168 -10.86 -6.66 7.95
CA LEU A 168 -11.92 -7.60 7.54
C LEU A 168 -11.37 -8.76 6.70
N ILE A 169 -10.39 -8.51 5.83
CA ILE A 169 -9.70 -9.55 5.06
C ILE A 169 -8.89 -10.48 5.99
N LYS A 170 -8.17 -9.93 6.97
CA LYS A 170 -7.38 -10.72 7.93
C LYS A 170 -8.23 -11.61 8.83
N GLU A 171 -9.46 -11.21 9.11
CA GLU A 171 -10.43 -12.01 9.85
C GLU A 171 -10.91 -13.25 9.05
N GLN A 172 -10.66 -13.30 7.73
CA GLN A 172 -11.01 -14.44 6.89
C GLN A 172 -9.97 -15.56 6.99
N THR A 173 -10.27 -16.55 7.84
CA THR A 173 -9.38 -17.69 8.12
C THR A 173 -9.11 -18.61 6.92
N ASN A 174 -10.00 -18.61 5.94
CA ASN A 174 -9.90 -19.42 4.72
C ASN A 174 -9.24 -18.69 3.54
N TRP A 175 -8.84 -17.43 3.69
CA TRP A 175 -8.21 -16.65 2.62
C TRP A 175 -6.70 -16.60 2.80
N LYS A 176 -5.94 -16.85 1.73
CA LYS A 176 -4.49 -16.70 1.75
C LYS A 176 -4.13 -15.30 1.31
N ILE A 177 -3.47 -14.54 2.18
CA ILE A 177 -3.13 -13.14 1.95
C ILE A 177 -1.61 -13.02 1.81
N LYS A 178 -1.16 -12.35 0.76
CA LYS A 178 0.24 -12.01 0.53
C LYS A 178 0.36 -10.51 0.31
N TYR A 179 1.05 -9.82 1.21
CA TYR A 179 1.40 -8.42 1.02
C TYR A 179 2.55 -8.34 0.00
N LEU A 180 2.31 -7.64 -1.10
CA LEU A 180 3.32 -7.36 -2.13
C LEU A 180 3.99 -6.02 -1.87
N TYR A 181 3.24 -5.07 -1.31
CA TYR A 181 3.74 -3.78 -0.88
C TYR A 181 2.85 -3.23 0.24
N ARG A 182 3.47 -2.73 1.31
CA ARG A 182 2.79 -1.97 2.37
C ARG A 182 3.71 -0.82 2.77
N ALA A 183 3.23 0.41 2.66
CA ALA A 183 3.99 1.59 3.07
C ALA A 183 4.56 1.46 4.50
N GLU A 184 3.76 0.89 5.42
CA GLU A 184 4.16 0.66 6.83
C GLU A 184 5.23 -0.43 7.05
N ASP A 185 5.21 -1.55 6.30
CA ASP A 185 6.19 -2.65 6.51
C ASP A 185 7.61 -2.24 6.06
N ARG A 186 7.69 -1.19 5.23
CA ARG A 186 8.94 -0.61 4.76
C ARG A 186 9.74 0.04 5.88
N TRP A 187 9.09 0.67 6.85
CA TRP A 187 9.72 1.23 8.05
C TRP A 187 10.45 0.14 8.84
N ILE A 188 9.84 -1.04 8.95
CA ILE A 188 10.44 -2.18 9.65
C ILE A 188 11.67 -2.69 8.89
N GLU A 189 11.64 -2.72 7.56
CA GLU A 189 12.81 -3.10 6.75
C GLU A 189 13.95 -2.07 6.81
N GLN A 190 13.64 -0.78 6.80
CA GLN A 190 14.64 0.28 6.98
C GLN A 190 15.24 0.27 8.39
N LEU A 191 14.43 0.11 9.43
CA LEU A 191 14.90 -0.04 10.82
C LEU A 191 15.78 -1.29 11.01
N LYS A 192 15.51 -2.38 10.29
CA LYS A 192 16.39 -3.55 10.21
C LYS A 192 17.70 -3.23 9.50
N LYS A 193 17.67 -2.54 8.35
CA LYS A 193 18.89 -2.10 7.63
C LYS A 193 19.76 -1.15 8.45
N LEU A 194 19.15 -0.32 9.30
CA LEU A 194 19.84 0.59 10.21
C LEU A 194 20.28 -0.07 11.53
N ASN A 195 20.09 -1.40 11.71
CA ASN A 195 20.37 -2.14 12.95
C ASN A 195 19.68 -1.57 14.21
N LEU A 196 18.56 -0.85 14.04
CA LEU A 196 17.80 -0.25 15.13
C LEU A 196 16.75 -1.20 15.72
N LEU A 197 16.44 -2.29 15.01
CA LEU A 197 15.65 -3.41 15.51
C LEU A 197 16.59 -4.61 15.73
N LYS A 198 16.98 -4.85 16.99
CA LYS A 198 17.55 -6.16 17.34
C LYS A 198 16.44 -7.22 17.32
N PRO A 199 16.69 -8.41 16.75
CA PRO A 199 15.78 -9.53 16.94
C PRO A 199 15.65 -9.79 18.44
N THR A 200 14.42 -9.90 18.91
CA THR A 200 14.11 -10.45 20.24
C THR A 200 14.04 -11.95 20.13
#